data_AF-A0A484C9I3-F1
#
_entry.id   AF-A0A484C9I3-F1
#
_cell.length_a   1.000
_cell.length_b   1.000
_cell.length_c   1.000
_cell.angle_alpha   90.00
_cell.angle_beta   90.00
_cell.angle_gamma   90.00
#
_symmetry.space_group_name_H-M   'P 1'
#
loop_
_entity.id
_entity.type
_entity.pdbx_description
1 polymer ?
#
loop_
_entity_poly.entity_id
_entity_poly.type
_entity_poly.pdbx_seq_one_letter_code
_entity_poly.pdbx_strand_id
1 'polypeptide(L)'
;MAGSTPARLKMILGENNIEKLTLPNGIPESLDDLLSTIKTTFGLKGNLRLQYMDRDFGNDFFNLSSTTELQDLGTIKWPADFAIPQFSYDTELQLEKGNTEYRVSQKMLTVSSRMLSDILKRVAEEIYRYKAYPEEAHFCAAAEALIKKHPCLKEPGSFNGSYGWKQRLKYKMGNYRTQLKLQGCPELCVNSLKSKATADALPAKKVKKPKRFEANFYPSFPIGETLDSLEKVRLELLTEIGIRNNERVIADKMANTFAYRRHEVVNQEPSIQDFKDRWPALFTQKEASMELK
;
A
#
# COMPACT_ATOMS: atom_id res chain seq x y z
N MET A 1 -50.35 -9.42 -12.65
CA MET A 1 -49.07 -9.27 -11.93
C MET A 1 -48.54 -10.67 -11.69
N ALA A 2 -47.65 -11.17 -12.55
CA ALA A 2 -47.10 -12.52 -12.41
C ALA A 2 -46.28 -12.59 -11.11
N GLY A 3 -46.64 -13.49 -10.20
CA GLY A 3 -45.92 -13.71 -8.96
C GLY A 3 -44.56 -14.32 -9.27
N SER A 4 -43.50 -13.54 -9.17
CA SER A 4 -42.15 -14.08 -9.29
C SER A 4 -41.85 -14.97 -8.10
N THR A 5 -41.54 -16.23 -8.34
CA THR A 5 -41.20 -17.19 -7.29
C THR A 5 -39.82 -16.87 -6.71
N PRO A 6 -39.66 -16.84 -5.37
CA PRO A 6 -38.37 -16.55 -4.76
C PRO A 6 -37.34 -17.62 -5.16
N ALA A 7 -36.12 -17.19 -5.46
CA ALA A 7 -35.02 -18.07 -5.83
C ALA A 7 -33.89 -18.00 -4.79
N ARG A 8 -33.21 -19.11 -4.58
CA ARG A 8 -32.10 -19.26 -3.64
C ARG A 8 -30.93 -19.85 -4.38
N LEU A 9 -29.79 -19.17 -4.36
CA LEU A 9 -28.56 -19.64 -5.00
C LEU A 9 -27.51 -19.92 -3.93
N LYS A 10 -26.77 -21.01 -4.10
CA LYS A 10 -25.55 -21.26 -3.35
C LYS A 10 -24.44 -20.43 -3.99
N MET A 11 -23.86 -19.48 -3.26
CA MET A 11 -22.80 -18.64 -3.75
C MET A 11 -21.45 -19.06 -3.16
N ILE A 12 -20.50 -19.41 -4.03
CA ILE A 12 -19.11 -19.71 -3.66
C ILE A 12 -18.28 -18.45 -3.90
N LEU A 13 -17.85 -17.78 -2.83
CA LEU A 13 -17.05 -16.54 -2.86
C LEU A 13 -15.54 -16.81 -2.77
N GLY A 14 -15.15 -18.00 -2.33
CA GLY A 14 -13.75 -18.45 -2.22
C GLY A 14 -13.68 -19.91 -1.74
N GLU A 15 -12.48 -20.44 -1.55
CA GLU A 15 -12.28 -21.86 -1.17
C GLU A 15 -13.01 -22.26 0.13
N ASN A 16 -13.09 -21.34 1.10
CA ASN A 16 -13.74 -21.56 2.40
C ASN A 16 -14.90 -20.58 2.67
N ASN A 17 -15.36 -19.84 1.66
CA ASN A 17 -16.48 -18.91 1.82
C ASN A 17 -17.62 -19.28 0.89
N ILE A 18 -18.68 -19.85 1.48
CA ILE A 18 -19.89 -20.26 0.79
C ILE A 18 -21.08 -19.66 1.54
N GLU A 19 -21.85 -18.84 0.85
CA GLU A 19 -23.00 -18.15 1.42
C GLU A 19 -24.26 -18.42 0.59
N LYS A 20 -25.42 -18.23 1.20
CA LYS A 20 -26.71 -18.40 0.54
C LYS A 20 -27.23 -17.04 0.08
N LEU A 21 -27.39 -16.88 -1.23
CA LEU A 21 -28.06 -15.72 -1.81
C LEU A 21 -29.56 -15.99 -1.91
N THR A 22 -30.39 -15.09 -1.36
CA THR A 22 -31.85 -15.17 -1.47
C THR A 22 -32.35 -14.02 -2.32
N LEU A 23 -33.01 -14.34 -3.42
CA LEU A 23 -33.60 -13.41 -4.37
C LEU A 23 -35.12 -13.42 -4.16
N PRO A 24 -35.69 -12.45 -3.42
CA PRO A 24 -37.10 -12.47 -3.03
C PRO A 24 -38.05 -12.37 -4.23
N ASN A 25 -37.60 -11.70 -5.29
CA ASN A 25 -38.36 -11.49 -6.52
C ASN A 25 -37.91 -12.45 -7.66
N GLY A 26 -37.34 -13.60 -7.32
CA GLY A 26 -36.81 -14.56 -8.30
C GLY A 26 -35.50 -14.11 -8.96
N ILE A 27 -35.01 -14.91 -9.90
CA ILE A 27 -33.80 -14.60 -10.66
C ILE A 27 -34.11 -13.43 -11.62
N PRO A 28 -33.37 -12.31 -11.57
CA PRO A 28 -33.59 -11.18 -12.47
C PRO A 28 -33.42 -11.57 -13.95
N GLU A 29 -34.18 -10.94 -14.85
CA GLU A 29 -34.05 -11.15 -16.30
C GLU A 29 -32.75 -10.53 -16.86
N SER A 30 -32.25 -9.49 -16.19
CA SER A 30 -30.98 -8.83 -16.54
C SER A 30 -29.82 -9.39 -15.72
N LEU A 31 -28.72 -9.72 -16.39
CA LEU A 31 -27.46 -10.08 -15.74
C LEU A 31 -26.96 -8.92 -14.87
N ASP A 32 -27.09 -7.68 -15.32
CA ASP A 32 -26.61 -6.51 -14.57
C ASP A 32 -27.37 -6.33 -13.24
N ASP A 33 -28.67 -6.63 -13.22
CA ASP A 33 -29.49 -6.57 -11.99
C ASP A 33 -29.09 -7.67 -11.00
N LEU A 34 -28.80 -8.87 -11.50
CA LEU A 34 -28.25 -9.95 -10.68
C LEU A 34 -26.89 -9.56 -10.10
N LEU A 35 -26.00 -9.02 -10.92
CA LEU A 35 -24.67 -8.57 -10.46
C LEU A 35 -24.79 -7.45 -9.44
N SER A 36 -25.69 -6.48 -9.64
CA SER A 36 -25.96 -5.39 -8.71
C SER A 36 -26.48 -5.90 -7.36
N THR A 37 -27.40 -6.87 -7.39
CA THR A 37 -27.95 -7.51 -6.19
C THR A 37 -26.85 -8.23 -5.40
N ILE A 38 -25.99 -8.97 -6.11
CA ILE A 38 -24.86 -9.69 -5.52
C ILE A 38 -23.84 -8.72 -4.91
N LYS A 39 -23.48 -7.63 -5.62
CA LYS A 39 -22.60 -6.58 -5.09
C LYS A 39 -23.13 -6.00 -3.80
N THR A 40 -24.41 -5.68 -3.78
CA THR A 40 -25.08 -5.07 -2.62
C THR A 40 -25.16 -6.04 -1.45
N THR A 41 -25.52 -7.30 -1.72
CA THR A 41 -25.71 -8.33 -0.68
C THR A 41 -24.39 -8.72 0.00
N PHE A 42 -23.32 -8.89 -0.77
CA PHE A 42 -22.03 -9.37 -0.26
C PHE A 42 -20.97 -8.26 -0.13
N GLY A 43 -21.34 -6.99 -0.33
CA GLY A 43 -20.42 -5.86 -0.24
C GLY A 43 -19.27 -5.88 -1.26
N LEU A 44 -19.47 -6.53 -2.41
CA LEU A 44 -18.44 -6.69 -3.45
C LEU A 44 -18.29 -5.41 -4.28
N LYS A 45 -17.05 -5.08 -4.67
CA LYS A 45 -16.71 -3.93 -5.51
C LYS A 45 -16.07 -4.38 -6.82
N GLY A 46 -16.31 -3.63 -7.89
CA GLY A 46 -15.72 -3.87 -9.22
C GLY A 46 -16.63 -4.62 -10.19
N ASN A 47 -16.06 -5.04 -11.33
CA ASN A 47 -16.77 -5.85 -12.31
C ASN A 47 -16.84 -7.30 -11.85
N LEU A 48 -18.05 -7.84 -11.88
CA LEU A 48 -18.33 -9.23 -11.52
C LEU A 48 -18.37 -10.06 -12.79
N ARG A 49 -17.52 -11.07 -12.88
CA ARG A 49 -17.80 -12.22 -13.73
C ARG A 49 -18.39 -13.29 -12.81
N LEU A 50 -19.29 -14.13 -13.29
CA LEU A 50 -19.85 -15.23 -12.50
C LEU A 50 -19.68 -16.54 -13.27
N GLN A 51 -19.61 -17.64 -12.55
CA GLN A 51 -19.73 -18.98 -13.10
C GLN A 51 -20.94 -19.67 -12.49
N TYR A 52 -21.63 -20.53 -13.25
CA TYR A 52 -22.68 -21.41 -12.72
C TYR A 52 -22.22 -22.86 -12.80
N MET A 53 -22.73 -23.68 -11.89
CA MET A 53 -22.53 -25.12 -11.90
C MET A 53 -23.57 -25.76 -12.82
N ASP A 54 -23.11 -26.43 -13.86
CA ASP A 54 -23.96 -27.15 -14.80
C ASP A 54 -24.07 -28.63 -14.40
N ARG A 55 -25.30 -29.09 -14.17
CA ARG A 55 -25.56 -30.48 -13.73
C ARG A 55 -25.44 -31.49 -14.86
N ASP A 56 -25.66 -31.07 -16.10
CA ASP A 56 -25.62 -31.93 -17.28
C ASP A 56 -24.16 -32.25 -17.67
N PHE A 57 -23.22 -31.38 -17.27
CA PHE A 57 -21.77 -31.55 -17.46
C PHE A 57 -21.04 -31.95 -16.17
N GLY A 58 -21.63 -32.85 -15.38
CA GLY A 58 -20.93 -33.45 -14.23
C GLY A 58 -20.65 -32.49 -13.07
N ASN A 59 -21.42 -31.40 -12.92
CA ASN A 59 -21.24 -30.33 -11.94
C ASN A 59 -20.00 -29.44 -12.18
N ASP A 60 -19.53 -29.36 -13.43
CA ASP A 60 -18.49 -28.41 -13.82
C ASP A 60 -19.00 -26.96 -13.83
N PHE A 61 -18.07 -26.01 -13.72
CA PHE A 61 -18.37 -24.58 -13.70
C PHE A 61 -18.17 -23.92 -15.06
N PHE A 62 -19.23 -23.28 -15.57
CA PHE A 62 -19.22 -22.54 -16.83
C PHE A 62 -19.43 -21.05 -16.59
N ASN A 63 -18.96 -20.20 -17.51
CA ASN A 63 -19.19 -18.75 -17.40
C ASN A 63 -20.69 -18.46 -17.51
N LEU A 64 -21.20 -17.70 -16.55
CA LEU A 64 -22.58 -17.21 -16.58
C LEU A 64 -22.65 -16.04 -17.56
N SER A 65 -23.35 -16.25 -18.68
CA SER A 65 -23.55 -15.23 -19.72
C SER A 65 -24.99 -14.72 -19.77
N SER A 66 -25.93 -15.51 -19.25
CA SER A 66 -27.35 -15.19 -19.17
C SER A 66 -27.95 -15.71 -17.87
N THR A 67 -28.91 -15.00 -17.30
CA THR A 67 -29.61 -15.45 -16.09
C THR A 67 -30.56 -16.63 -16.33
N THR A 68 -30.85 -16.95 -17.59
CA THR A 68 -31.62 -18.14 -18.00
C THR A 68 -30.91 -19.46 -17.68
N GLU A 69 -29.59 -19.43 -17.49
CA GLU A 69 -28.77 -20.59 -17.11
C GLU A 69 -28.93 -20.92 -15.60
N LEU A 70 -29.61 -20.06 -14.84
CA LEU A 70 -29.81 -20.22 -13.40
C LEU A 70 -31.20 -20.79 -13.07
N GLN A 71 -31.25 -21.58 -11.99
CA GLN A 71 -32.48 -22.16 -11.44
C GLN A 71 -32.47 -22.02 -9.91
N ASP A 72 -33.64 -22.16 -9.26
CA ASP A 72 -33.69 -22.24 -7.79
C ASP A 72 -32.79 -23.39 -7.30
N LEU A 73 -32.07 -23.14 -6.20
CA LEU A 73 -31.05 -24.03 -5.64
C LEU A 73 -29.84 -24.28 -6.57
N GLY A 74 -29.65 -23.44 -7.59
CA GLY A 74 -28.45 -23.41 -8.41
C GLY A 74 -27.21 -23.02 -7.60
N THR A 75 -26.03 -23.46 -8.07
CA THR A 75 -24.75 -23.03 -7.50
C THR A 75 -24.10 -22.05 -8.44
N ILE A 76 -23.81 -20.85 -7.95
CA ILE A 76 -23.01 -19.85 -8.63
C ILE A 76 -21.68 -19.70 -7.90
N LYS A 77 -20.61 -19.56 -8.66
CA LYS A 77 -19.26 -19.36 -8.19
C LYS A 77 -18.79 -18.00 -8.66
N TRP A 78 -18.28 -17.23 -7.72
CA TRP A 78 -17.41 -16.11 -8.04
C TRP A 78 -16.14 -16.67 -8.71
N PRO A 79 -15.86 -16.36 -9.98
CA PRO A 79 -14.64 -16.78 -10.62
C PRO A 79 -13.49 -16.14 -9.86
N ALA A 80 -12.68 -17.01 -9.28
CA ALA A 80 -11.40 -16.66 -8.69
C ALA A 80 -10.36 -16.27 -9.76
N ASP A 81 -10.73 -16.31 -11.06
CA ASP A 81 -9.81 -16.04 -12.16
C ASP A 81 -9.74 -14.53 -12.42
N PHE A 82 -8.66 -13.92 -11.92
CA PHE A 82 -8.28 -12.56 -12.25
C PHE A 82 -8.08 -12.41 -13.76
N ALA A 83 -8.87 -11.55 -14.42
CA ALA A 83 -8.76 -11.34 -15.86
C ALA A 83 -7.48 -10.55 -16.18
N ILE A 84 -6.55 -11.16 -16.92
CA ILE A 84 -5.31 -10.50 -17.31
C ILE A 84 -5.61 -9.47 -18.41
N PRO A 85 -5.34 -8.17 -18.16
CA PRO A 85 -5.60 -7.11 -19.11
C PRO A 85 -4.75 -7.30 -20.38
N GLN A 86 -5.15 -6.64 -21.46
CA GLN A 86 -4.34 -6.58 -22.66
C GLN A 86 -3.11 -5.68 -22.41
N PHE A 87 -1.95 -6.12 -22.87
CA PHE A 87 -0.68 -5.41 -22.80
C PHE A 87 -0.44 -4.49 -24.00
N SER A 88 0.68 -3.77 -24.01
CA SER A 88 1.11 -3.05 -25.22
C SER A 88 1.31 -4.03 -26.38
N TYR A 89 1.14 -3.54 -27.61
CA TYR A 89 1.25 -4.39 -28.81
C TYR A 89 2.59 -5.13 -28.89
N ASP A 90 3.69 -4.45 -28.56
CA ASP A 90 5.03 -5.06 -28.54
C ASP A 90 5.18 -6.13 -27.46
N THR A 91 4.56 -5.92 -26.29
CA THR A 91 4.55 -6.90 -25.20
C THR A 91 3.73 -8.13 -25.58
N GLU A 92 2.53 -7.95 -26.14
CA GLU A 92 1.69 -9.07 -26.58
C GLU A 92 2.40 -9.92 -27.64
N LEU A 93 3.05 -9.28 -28.62
CA LEU A 93 3.79 -9.98 -29.66
C LEU A 93 4.96 -10.82 -29.08
N GLN A 94 5.67 -10.27 -28.09
CA GLN A 94 6.74 -11.01 -27.39
C GLN A 94 6.20 -12.16 -26.55
N LEU A 95 5.07 -11.97 -25.87
CA LEU A 95 4.41 -13.00 -25.08
C LEU A 95 3.86 -14.14 -25.95
N GLU A 96 3.29 -13.82 -27.10
CA GLU A 96 2.81 -14.81 -28.07
C GLU A 96 3.97 -15.65 -28.59
N LYS A 97 5.05 -15.00 -29.05
CA LYS A 97 6.28 -15.68 -29.46
C LYS A 97 6.84 -16.55 -28.33
N GLY A 98 6.97 -16.00 -27.13
CA GLY A 98 7.46 -16.73 -25.96
C GLY A 98 6.59 -17.94 -25.62
N ASN A 99 5.26 -17.81 -25.69
CA ASN A 99 4.33 -18.91 -25.45
C ASN A 99 4.47 -20.02 -26.52
N THR A 100 4.68 -19.65 -27.79
CA THR A 100 4.95 -20.66 -28.84
C THR A 100 6.25 -21.42 -28.58
N GLU A 101 7.35 -20.71 -28.22
CA GLU A 101 8.62 -21.35 -27.86
C GLU A 101 8.49 -22.25 -26.62
N TYR A 102 7.72 -21.81 -25.62
CA TYR A 102 7.44 -22.58 -24.41
C TYR A 102 6.69 -23.88 -24.69
N ARG A 103 5.68 -23.86 -25.58
CA ARG A 103 4.94 -25.07 -25.97
C ARG A 103 5.82 -26.12 -26.65
N VAL A 104 6.80 -25.70 -27.42
CA VAL A 104 7.68 -26.61 -28.18
C VAL A 104 8.84 -27.11 -27.33
N SER A 105 9.48 -26.23 -26.56
CA SER A 105 10.79 -26.49 -25.93
C SER A 105 10.82 -26.33 -24.42
N GLN A 106 9.67 -25.96 -23.80
CA GLN A 106 9.57 -25.57 -22.39
C GLN A 106 10.54 -24.45 -21.98
N LYS A 107 11.06 -23.70 -22.96
CA LYS A 107 11.94 -22.57 -22.76
C LYS A 107 11.15 -21.36 -22.24
N MET A 108 11.61 -20.80 -21.13
CA MET A 108 11.02 -19.59 -20.54
C MET A 108 11.46 -18.35 -21.31
N LEU A 109 10.58 -17.35 -21.37
CA LEU A 109 10.84 -16.07 -22.00
C LEU A 109 11.71 -15.21 -21.07
N THR A 110 12.81 -14.68 -21.60
CA THR A 110 13.59 -13.65 -20.91
C THR A 110 12.84 -12.32 -20.98
N VAL A 111 12.34 -11.86 -19.83
CA VAL A 111 11.53 -10.64 -19.73
C VAL A 111 12.43 -9.40 -19.73
N SER A 112 12.28 -8.53 -20.73
CA SER A 112 12.99 -7.23 -20.77
C SER A 112 12.44 -6.24 -19.73
N SER A 113 13.24 -5.27 -19.30
CA SER A 113 12.81 -4.24 -18.34
C SER A 113 11.57 -3.45 -18.80
N ARG A 114 11.48 -3.14 -20.11
CA ARG A 114 10.32 -2.46 -20.70
C ARG A 114 9.06 -3.31 -20.61
N MET A 115 9.15 -4.57 -21.04
CA MET A 115 8.02 -5.51 -21.00
C MET A 115 7.56 -5.76 -19.57
N LEU A 116 8.50 -5.95 -18.64
CA LEU A 116 8.21 -6.11 -17.22
C LEU A 116 7.42 -4.91 -16.67
N SER A 117 7.84 -3.69 -17.01
CA SER A 117 7.17 -2.48 -16.54
C SER A 117 5.74 -2.35 -17.07
N ASP A 118 5.50 -2.68 -18.35
CA ASP A 118 4.16 -2.66 -18.96
C ASP A 118 3.23 -3.69 -18.31
N ILE A 119 3.68 -4.95 -18.21
CA ILE A 119 2.91 -6.04 -17.57
C ILE A 119 2.53 -5.64 -16.14
N LEU A 120 3.52 -5.25 -15.33
CA LEU A 120 3.28 -4.88 -13.94
C LEU A 120 2.35 -3.66 -13.82
N LYS A 121 2.50 -2.66 -14.70
CA LYS A 121 1.64 -1.47 -14.68
C LYS A 121 0.18 -1.84 -14.96
N ARG A 122 -0.07 -2.56 -16.06
CA ARG A 122 -1.45 -2.89 -16.44
C ARG A 122 -2.12 -3.85 -15.48
N VAL A 123 -1.40 -4.85 -14.99
CA VAL A 123 -1.95 -5.75 -13.96
C VAL A 123 -2.24 -4.98 -12.66
N ALA A 124 -1.38 -4.05 -12.24
CA ALA A 124 -1.63 -3.24 -11.05
C ALA A 124 -2.84 -2.30 -11.21
N GLU A 125 -3.01 -1.68 -12.38
CA GLU A 125 -4.21 -0.90 -12.73
C GLU A 125 -5.47 -1.75 -12.63
N GLU A 126 -5.43 -2.97 -13.17
CA GLU A 126 -6.55 -3.89 -13.14
C GLU A 126 -6.85 -4.38 -11.72
N ILE A 127 -5.83 -4.73 -10.91
CA ILE A 127 -6.00 -5.03 -9.47
C ILE A 127 -6.64 -3.84 -8.73
N TYR A 128 -6.20 -2.60 -9.00
CA TYR A 128 -6.73 -1.41 -8.35
C TYR A 128 -8.23 -1.21 -8.63
N ARG A 129 -8.68 -1.49 -9.87
CA ARG A 129 -10.11 -1.43 -10.23
C ARG A 129 -10.98 -2.34 -9.37
N TYR A 130 -10.45 -3.46 -8.89
CA TYR A 130 -11.14 -4.32 -7.92
C TYR A 130 -11.00 -3.77 -6.49
N LYS A 131 -9.77 -3.43 -6.07
CA LYS A 131 -9.49 -3.01 -4.69
C LYS A 131 -8.32 -2.02 -4.59
N ALA A 132 -8.57 -0.85 -4.00
CA ALA A 132 -7.53 0.15 -3.75
C ALA A 132 -6.46 -0.30 -2.74
N TYR A 133 -6.78 -1.23 -1.83
CA TYR A 133 -5.88 -1.83 -0.84
C TYR A 133 -5.93 -3.37 -0.92
N PRO A 134 -5.25 -3.98 -1.91
CA PRO A 134 -5.26 -5.43 -2.08
C PRO A 134 -4.48 -6.14 -0.96
N GLU A 135 -5.02 -7.27 -0.53
CA GLU A 135 -4.37 -8.22 0.37
C GLU A 135 -3.57 -9.28 -0.40
N GLU A 136 -2.81 -10.10 0.31
CA GLU A 136 -1.92 -11.10 -0.29
C GLU A 136 -2.61 -12.05 -1.27
N ALA A 137 -3.82 -12.52 -0.95
CA ALA A 137 -4.61 -13.41 -1.81
C ALA A 137 -4.88 -12.81 -3.21
N HIS A 138 -5.09 -11.49 -3.30
CA HIS A 138 -5.34 -10.83 -4.59
C HIS A 138 -4.09 -10.84 -5.48
N PHE A 139 -2.90 -10.67 -4.88
CA PHE A 139 -1.64 -10.75 -5.62
C PHE A 139 -1.32 -12.18 -6.04
N CYS A 140 -1.65 -13.18 -5.22
CA CYS A 140 -1.54 -14.59 -5.59
C CYS A 140 -2.41 -14.89 -6.83
N ALA A 141 -3.71 -14.55 -6.77
CA ALA A 141 -4.65 -14.79 -7.86
C ALA A 141 -4.22 -14.11 -9.17
N ALA A 142 -3.78 -12.85 -9.11
CA ALA A 142 -3.29 -12.14 -10.29
C ALA A 142 -2.01 -12.74 -10.88
N ALA A 143 -1.07 -13.18 -10.04
CA ALA A 143 0.17 -13.81 -10.49
C ALA A 143 -0.08 -15.20 -11.11
N GLU A 144 -0.99 -15.98 -10.52
CA GLU A 144 -1.39 -17.29 -11.05
C GLU A 144 -2.13 -17.17 -12.37
N ALA A 145 -3.08 -16.23 -12.48
CA ALA A 145 -3.76 -15.94 -13.74
C ALA A 145 -2.79 -15.48 -14.83
N LEU A 146 -1.76 -14.69 -14.47
CA LEU A 146 -0.75 -14.21 -15.42
C LEU A 146 0.03 -15.37 -16.03
N ILE A 147 0.46 -16.33 -15.21
CA ILE A 147 1.20 -17.50 -15.68
C ILE A 147 0.31 -18.50 -16.38
N LYS A 148 -0.93 -18.66 -15.92
CA LYS A 148 -1.94 -19.50 -16.61
C LYS A 148 -2.16 -19.01 -18.04
N LYS A 149 -2.26 -17.69 -18.25
CA LYS A 149 -2.41 -17.08 -19.58
C LYS A 149 -1.11 -17.05 -20.38
N HIS A 150 0.03 -16.81 -19.72
CA HIS A 150 1.35 -16.73 -20.34
C HIS A 150 2.36 -17.66 -19.65
N PRO A 151 2.30 -18.98 -19.92
CA PRO A 151 3.18 -19.95 -19.28
C PRO A 151 4.67 -19.69 -19.50
N CYS A 152 5.04 -18.99 -20.58
CA CYS A 152 6.42 -18.59 -20.86
C CYS A 152 7.03 -17.66 -19.79
N LEU A 153 6.21 -17.04 -18.93
CA LEU A 153 6.66 -16.17 -17.84
C LEU A 153 6.99 -16.91 -16.54
N LYS A 154 6.83 -18.23 -16.49
CA LYS A 154 7.01 -19.02 -15.27
C LYS A 154 8.46 -18.94 -14.76
N GLU A 155 8.64 -18.65 -13.47
CA GLU A 155 9.98 -18.55 -12.88
C GLU A 155 10.48 -19.90 -12.35
N PRO A 156 11.72 -20.31 -12.68
CA PRO A 156 12.30 -21.53 -12.13
C PRO A 156 12.54 -21.41 -10.62
N GLY A 157 12.34 -22.52 -9.89
CA GLY A 157 12.57 -22.60 -8.44
C GLY A 157 11.42 -22.15 -7.54
N SER A 158 10.28 -21.71 -8.10
CA SER A 158 9.04 -21.48 -7.36
C SER A 158 8.05 -22.63 -7.56
N PHE A 159 7.38 -23.08 -6.49
CA PHE A 159 6.46 -24.24 -6.50
C PHE A 159 5.39 -24.16 -7.61
N ASN A 160 4.77 -22.99 -7.80
CA ASN A 160 3.82 -22.73 -8.89
C ASN A 160 4.38 -21.79 -9.97
N GLY A 161 5.64 -21.34 -9.81
CA GLY A 161 6.29 -20.40 -10.73
C GLY A 161 5.83 -18.95 -10.63
N SER A 162 4.87 -18.62 -9.75
CA SER A 162 4.20 -17.32 -9.66
C SER A 162 4.69 -16.42 -8.51
N TYR A 163 5.52 -16.96 -7.61
CA TYR A 163 5.90 -16.26 -6.40
C TYR A 163 6.63 -14.93 -6.64
N GLY A 164 7.61 -14.87 -7.54
CA GLY A 164 8.31 -13.60 -7.80
C GLY A 164 7.42 -12.59 -8.51
N TRP A 165 6.51 -13.03 -9.36
CA TRP A 165 5.45 -12.16 -9.93
C TRP A 165 4.55 -11.57 -8.84
N LYS A 166 4.11 -12.39 -7.87
CA LYS A 166 3.36 -11.90 -6.69
C LYS A 166 4.11 -10.77 -5.97
N GLN A 167 5.40 -10.96 -5.70
CA GLN A 167 6.21 -9.95 -5.00
C GLN A 167 6.35 -8.67 -5.83
N ARG A 168 6.65 -8.79 -7.13
CA ARG A 168 6.76 -7.63 -8.03
C ARG A 168 5.45 -6.84 -8.12
N LEU A 169 4.31 -7.53 -8.19
CA LEU A 169 2.99 -6.91 -8.18
C LEU A 169 2.71 -6.19 -6.86
N LYS A 170 3.04 -6.79 -5.72
CA LYS A 170 2.91 -6.14 -4.39
C LYS A 170 3.69 -4.84 -4.32
N TYR A 171 4.96 -4.84 -4.74
CA TYR A 171 5.78 -3.63 -4.80
C TYR A 171 5.23 -2.59 -5.79
N LYS A 172 4.86 -3.02 -7.00
CA LYS A 172 4.28 -2.14 -8.02
C LYS A 172 3.01 -1.46 -7.52
N MET A 173 2.16 -2.21 -6.82
CA MET A 173 0.90 -1.70 -6.27
C MET A 173 1.12 -0.60 -5.22
N GLY A 174 2.13 -0.76 -4.36
CA GLY A 174 2.52 0.29 -3.41
C GLY A 174 2.94 1.59 -4.11
N ASN A 175 3.74 1.47 -5.17
CA ASN A 175 4.16 2.62 -5.99
C ASN A 175 2.98 3.25 -6.74
N TYR A 176 2.13 2.42 -7.35
CA TYR A 176 0.96 2.86 -8.11
C TYR A 176 -0.03 3.64 -7.23
N ARG A 177 -0.33 3.14 -6.03
CA ARG A 177 -1.14 3.87 -5.05
C ARG A 177 -0.52 5.20 -4.63
N THR A 178 0.79 5.24 -4.47
CA THR A 178 1.49 6.50 -4.16
C THR A 178 1.32 7.52 -5.28
N GLN A 179 1.39 7.08 -6.55
CA GLN A 179 1.15 7.92 -7.72
C GLN A 179 -0.30 8.42 -7.78
N LEU A 180 -1.29 7.53 -7.64
CA LEU A 180 -2.71 7.89 -7.63
C LEU A 180 -3.06 8.86 -6.50
N LYS A 181 -2.45 8.68 -5.33
CA LYS A 181 -2.59 9.61 -4.21
C LYS A 181 -2.05 11.02 -4.55
N LEU A 182 -0.93 11.12 -5.27
CA LEU A 182 -0.40 12.40 -5.73
C LEU A 182 -1.30 13.07 -6.76
N GLN A 183 -2.02 12.29 -7.56
CA GLN A 183 -3.00 12.77 -8.54
C GLN A 183 -4.35 13.15 -7.91
N GLY A 184 -4.51 12.98 -6.59
CA GLY A 184 -5.69 13.42 -5.86
C GLY A 184 -6.82 12.40 -5.79
N CYS A 185 -6.57 11.11 -6.05
CA CYS A 185 -7.61 10.06 -5.97
C CYS A 185 -8.30 10.04 -4.59
N PRO A 186 -9.61 10.37 -4.49
CA PRO A 186 -10.31 10.55 -3.22
C PRO A 186 -10.21 9.33 -2.30
N GLU A 187 -10.33 8.14 -2.87
CA GLU A 187 -10.25 6.84 -2.18
C GLU A 187 -8.93 6.62 -1.41
N LEU A 188 -7.85 7.27 -1.84
CA LEU A 188 -6.52 7.19 -1.22
C LEU A 188 -6.18 8.44 -0.39
N CYS A 189 -6.94 9.51 -0.57
CA CYS A 189 -6.77 10.80 0.10
C CYS A 189 -7.41 10.83 1.49
N VAL A 190 -8.38 9.97 1.80
CA VAL A 190 -9.08 9.95 3.12
C VAL A 190 -8.12 9.72 4.29
N ASN A 191 -7.10 8.90 4.09
CA ASN A 191 -6.08 8.57 5.09
C ASN A 191 -4.80 9.43 4.96
N SER A 192 -4.82 10.46 4.13
CA SER A 192 -3.68 11.35 3.95
C SER A 192 -3.70 12.46 5.00
N LEU A 193 -2.73 12.48 5.91
CA LEU A 193 -2.56 13.61 6.85
C LEU A 193 -2.37 14.98 6.15
N LYS A 194 -2.12 14.99 4.84
CA LYS A 194 -1.96 16.20 4.01
C LYS A 194 -3.29 16.79 3.49
N SER A 195 -4.42 16.08 3.55
CA SER A 195 -5.71 16.52 3.00
C SER A 195 -6.74 16.95 4.05
N LYS A 196 -6.39 16.98 5.34
CA LYS A 196 -7.25 17.60 6.35
C LYS A 196 -7.24 19.12 6.17
N ALA A 197 -8.44 19.69 6.10
CA ALA A 197 -8.77 21.07 5.73
C ALA A 197 -7.76 22.14 6.18
N THR A 198 -7.71 23.21 5.39
CA THR A 198 -6.90 24.42 5.59
C THR A 198 -7.11 25.12 6.94
N ALA A 199 -8.18 24.79 7.66
CA ALA A 199 -8.47 25.30 9.00
C ALA A 199 -7.56 24.73 10.12
N ASP A 200 -6.89 23.60 9.91
CA ASP A 200 -6.04 22.95 10.93
C ASP A 200 -4.53 23.19 10.72
N ALA A 201 -4.13 24.33 10.16
CA ALA A 201 -2.73 24.60 9.81
C ALA A 201 -1.84 24.92 11.03
N LEU A 202 -1.55 23.91 11.87
CA LEU A 202 -0.50 24.02 12.88
C LEU A 202 0.90 23.95 12.23
N PRO A 203 1.90 24.71 12.72
CA PRO A 203 3.27 24.75 12.16
C PRO A 203 3.97 23.39 12.04
N ALA A 204 3.54 22.39 12.82
CA ALA A 204 4.07 21.02 12.81
C ALA A 204 3.64 20.18 11.59
N LYS A 205 2.73 20.66 10.73
CA LYS A 205 2.18 19.89 9.58
C LYS A 205 3.17 19.62 8.43
N LYS A 206 4.37 20.19 8.45
CA LYS A 206 5.42 20.00 7.42
C LYS A 206 6.74 19.44 7.96
N VAL A 207 6.76 18.93 9.19
CA VAL A 207 7.95 18.27 9.72
C VAL A 207 8.10 16.93 9.00
N LYS A 208 9.12 16.83 8.12
CA LYS A 208 9.50 15.56 7.53
C LYS A 208 9.94 14.65 8.68
N LYS A 209 9.50 13.39 8.69
CA LYS A 209 10.10 12.40 9.60
C LYS A 209 11.60 12.38 9.30
N PRO A 210 12.46 12.46 10.34
CA PRO A 210 13.89 12.38 10.14
C PRO A 210 14.21 11.12 9.33
N LYS A 211 15.05 11.23 8.31
CA LYS A 211 15.55 10.02 7.62
C LYS A 211 16.28 9.16 8.65
N ARG A 212 16.30 7.82 8.47
CA ARG A 212 16.92 6.85 9.40
C ARG A 212 18.37 7.18 9.83
N PHE A 213 19.06 8.10 9.16
CA PHE A 213 20.40 8.59 9.47
C PHE A 213 20.46 9.98 10.14
N GLU A 214 19.38 10.76 10.16
CA GLU A 214 19.36 12.11 10.75
C GLU A 214 19.27 12.09 12.28
N ALA A 215 18.84 10.97 12.88
CA ALA A 215 18.82 10.82 14.35
C ALA A 215 20.23 10.89 14.97
N ASN A 216 21.23 10.38 14.25
CA ASN A 216 22.62 10.31 14.69
C ASN A 216 23.50 11.41 14.07
N PHE A 217 22.90 12.35 13.33
CA PHE A 217 23.64 13.47 12.75
C PHE A 217 23.78 14.60 13.79
N TYR A 218 25.01 15.08 13.97
CA TYR A 218 25.33 16.29 14.71
C TYR A 218 26.28 17.17 13.89
N PRO A 219 26.08 18.51 13.89
CA PRO A 219 26.93 19.43 13.16
C PRO A 219 28.34 19.51 13.78
N SER A 220 29.34 19.88 12.97
CA SER A 220 30.67 20.25 13.46
C SER A 220 30.61 21.52 14.31
N PHE A 221 31.59 21.72 15.21
CA PHE A 221 31.69 22.95 15.98
C PHE A 221 31.85 24.20 15.09
N PRO A 222 31.39 25.38 15.55
CA PRO A 222 31.68 26.64 14.87
C PRO A 222 33.19 26.84 14.68
N ILE A 223 33.57 27.54 13.61
CA ILE A 223 34.98 27.78 13.26
C ILE A 223 35.66 28.54 14.41
N GLY A 224 36.68 27.93 15.03
CA GLY A 224 37.44 28.51 16.14
C GLY A 224 36.99 28.08 17.54
N GLU A 225 35.89 27.33 17.65
CA GLU A 225 35.42 26.78 18.94
C GLU A 225 36.01 25.38 19.19
N THR A 226 36.40 25.11 20.44
CA THR A 226 36.86 23.81 20.92
C THR A 226 35.89 23.27 21.97
N LEU A 227 36.07 22.01 22.36
CA LEU A 227 35.24 21.41 23.42
C LEU A 227 35.42 22.14 24.75
N ASP A 228 36.64 22.61 25.05
CA ASP A 228 36.94 23.38 26.26
C ASP A 228 36.32 24.79 26.24
N SER A 229 36.28 25.45 25.08
CA SER A 229 35.64 26.77 24.97
C SER A 229 34.12 26.66 25.13
N LEU A 230 33.50 25.64 24.55
CA LEU A 230 32.07 25.39 24.66
C LEU A 230 31.67 24.93 26.08
N GLU A 231 32.53 24.20 26.78
CA GLU A 231 32.32 23.85 28.19
C GLU A 231 32.35 25.10 29.09
N LYS A 232 33.21 26.08 28.79
CA LYS A 232 33.19 27.37 29.47
C LYS A 232 31.86 28.12 29.24
N VAL A 233 31.36 28.14 28.01
CA VAL A 233 30.04 28.74 27.69
C VAL A 233 28.91 28.03 28.44
N ARG A 234 28.98 26.70 28.60
CA ARG A 234 28.03 25.93 29.41
C ARG A 234 28.05 26.34 30.89
N LEU A 235 29.23 26.51 31.48
CA LEU A 235 29.35 26.95 32.87
C LEU A 235 28.74 28.34 33.08
N GLU A 236 28.96 29.25 32.13
CA GLU A 236 28.32 30.55 32.17
C GLU A 236 26.80 30.44 32.05
N LEU A 237 26.28 29.54 31.20
CA LEU A 237 24.84 29.29 31.06
C LEU A 237 24.19 28.94 32.42
N LEU A 238 24.86 28.16 33.28
CA LEU A 238 24.36 27.84 34.62
C LEU A 238 24.18 29.08 35.49
N THR A 239 25.06 30.07 35.35
CA THR A 239 24.93 31.35 36.06
C THR A 239 23.85 32.24 35.44
N GLU A 240 23.74 32.26 34.11
CA GLU A 240 22.80 33.12 33.38
C GLU A 240 21.33 32.78 33.66
N ILE A 241 21.02 31.49 33.92
CA ILE A 241 19.65 31.00 34.20
C ILE A 241 19.09 31.58 35.51
N GLY A 242 19.96 31.91 36.47
CA GLY A 242 19.55 32.51 37.75
C GLY A 242 19.24 34.01 37.67
N ILE A 243 19.54 34.66 36.54
CA ILE A 243 19.43 36.12 36.37
C ILE A 243 18.06 36.48 35.79
N ARG A 244 17.42 37.51 36.36
CA ARG A 244 16.12 38.02 35.87
C ARG A 244 16.26 38.68 34.49
N ASN A 245 15.27 38.47 33.62
CA ASN A 245 15.16 39.07 32.27
C ASN A 245 16.34 38.76 31.33
N ASN A 246 16.90 37.55 31.45
CA ASN A 246 18.12 37.16 30.73
C ASN A 246 17.85 36.21 29.55
N GLU A 247 16.59 36.15 29.08
CA GLU A 247 16.15 35.12 28.14
C GLU A 247 16.88 35.19 26.80
N ARG A 248 17.32 36.40 26.39
CA ARG A 248 18.06 36.59 25.13
C ARG A 248 19.47 36.03 25.24
N VAL A 249 20.17 36.29 26.35
CA VAL A 249 21.53 35.80 26.59
C VAL A 249 21.52 34.27 26.70
N ILE A 250 20.53 33.71 27.40
CA ILE A 250 20.34 32.26 27.48
C ILE A 250 20.14 31.68 26.08
N ALA A 251 19.25 32.24 25.26
CA ALA A 251 19.01 31.76 23.91
C ALA A 251 20.27 31.83 23.02
N ASP A 252 21.05 32.90 23.10
CA ASP A 252 22.29 33.06 22.32
C ASP A 252 23.35 32.03 22.76
N LYS A 253 23.52 31.82 24.07
CA LYS A 253 24.43 30.80 24.60
C LYS A 253 23.96 29.38 24.30
N MET A 254 22.65 29.13 24.35
CA MET A 254 22.05 27.86 23.94
C MET A 254 22.30 27.59 22.45
N ALA A 255 22.13 28.57 21.58
CA ALA A 255 22.42 28.43 20.14
C ALA A 255 23.91 28.11 19.88
N ASN A 256 24.83 28.79 20.58
CA ASN A 256 26.28 28.53 20.43
C ASN A 256 26.66 27.10 20.85
N THR A 257 26.02 26.58 21.89
CA THR A 257 26.34 25.26 22.47
C THR A 257 25.55 24.08 21.87
N PHE A 258 24.76 24.30 20.82
CA PHE A 258 23.93 23.27 20.18
C PHE A 258 24.74 22.07 19.68
N ALA A 259 25.84 22.32 18.97
CA ALA A 259 26.70 21.25 18.44
C ALA A 259 27.28 20.38 19.56
N TYR A 260 27.68 21.01 20.67
CA TYR A 260 28.22 20.31 21.84
C TYR A 260 27.18 19.41 22.51
N ARG A 261 25.96 19.93 22.74
CA ARG A 261 24.86 19.13 23.30
C ARG A 261 24.49 17.94 22.43
N ARG A 262 24.43 18.12 21.11
CA ARG A 262 24.16 17.02 20.16
C ARG A 262 25.27 15.98 20.18
N HIS A 263 26.52 16.40 20.30
CA HIS A 263 27.68 15.50 20.44
C HIS A 263 27.60 14.68 21.75
N GLU A 264 27.14 15.29 22.84
CA GLU A 264 26.94 14.65 24.13
C GLU A 264 25.82 13.60 24.08
N VAL A 265 24.64 13.97 23.55
CA VAL A 265 23.49 13.07 23.42
C VAL A 265 23.81 11.86 22.55
N VAL A 266 24.51 12.05 21.42
CA VAL A 266 24.80 10.98 20.46
C VAL A 266 25.95 10.09 20.89
N ASN A 267 27.01 10.64 21.50
CA ASN A 267 28.21 9.86 21.80
C ASN A 267 28.31 9.37 23.25
N GLN A 268 27.71 10.10 24.21
CA GLN A 268 27.79 9.76 25.63
C GLN A 268 26.51 9.10 26.15
N GLU A 269 25.40 9.22 25.42
CA GLU A 269 24.08 8.67 25.76
C GLU A 269 23.72 8.86 27.26
N PRO A 270 23.83 10.09 27.81
CA PRO A 270 23.67 10.33 29.24
C PRO A 270 22.24 10.04 29.70
N SER A 271 22.07 9.76 30.99
CA SER A 271 20.72 9.66 31.56
C SER A 271 20.00 11.01 31.46
N ILE A 272 18.66 10.98 31.41
CA ILE A 272 17.86 12.21 31.35
C ILE A 272 18.17 13.11 32.56
N GLN A 273 18.46 12.52 33.72
CA GLN A 273 18.77 13.26 34.93
C GLN A 273 20.11 13.99 34.80
N ASP A 274 21.18 13.28 34.39
CA ASP A 274 22.50 13.87 34.21
C ASP A 274 22.48 14.96 33.12
N PHE A 275 21.76 14.71 32.03
CA PHE A 275 21.62 15.67 30.94
C PHE A 275 20.86 16.93 31.37
N LYS A 276 19.83 16.78 32.20
CA LYS A 276 19.09 17.90 32.79
C LYS A 276 19.94 18.72 33.74
N ASP A 277 20.77 18.07 34.54
CA ASP A 277 21.64 18.76 35.49
C ASP A 277 22.76 19.54 34.77
N ARG A 278 23.24 19.03 33.63
CA ARG A 278 24.21 19.73 32.78
C ARG A 278 23.61 20.87 31.95
N TRP A 279 22.37 20.72 31.49
CA TRP A 279 21.69 21.67 30.59
C TRP A 279 20.30 22.09 31.09
N PRO A 280 20.18 22.72 32.26
CA PRO A 280 18.88 23.04 32.85
C PRO A 280 18.03 24.00 32.01
N ALA A 281 18.65 24.88 31.20
CA ALA A 281 17.95 25.78 30.30
C ALA A 281 17.08 25.04 29.25
N LEU A 282 17.50 23.84 28.82
CA LEU A 282 16.76 23.03 27.84
C LEU A 282 15.37 22.63 28.32
N PHE A 283 15.17 22.54 29.64
CA PHE A 283 13.92 22.09 30.24
C PHE A 283 12.94 23.25 30.48
N THR A 284 13.23 24.42 29.90
CA THR A 284 12.25 25.49 29.71
C THR A 284 11.46 25.26 28.41
N GLN A 285 10.17 25.57 28.39
CA GLN A 285 9.31 25.32 27.22
C GLN A 285 9.83 25.99 25.93
N LYS A 286 10.47 27.15 26.07
CA LYS A 286 11.02 27.93 24.95
C LYS A 286 12.25 27.26 24.33
N GLU A 287 13.22 26.84 25.15
CA GLU A 287 14.46 26.22 24.66
C GLU A 287 14.22 24.77 24.20
N ALA A 288 13.36 24.00 24.88
CA ALA A 288 12.95 22.67 24.43
C ALA A 288 12.36 22.69 23.00
N SER A 289 11.58 23.74 22.71
CA SER A 289 10.98 23.94 21.39
C SER A 289 11.99 24.39 20.32
N MET A 290 13.15 24.93 20.70
CA MET A 290 14.22 25.30 19.76
C MET A 290 15.20 24.15 19.51
N GLU A 291 15.46 23.32 20.51
CA GLU A 291 16.38 22.19 20.43
C GLU A 291 15.85 21.03 19.54
N LEU A 292 14.52 20.85 19.49
CA LEU A 292 13.85 19.78 18.76
C LEU A 292 13.42 20.17 17.32
N LYS A 293 13.87 21.33 16.82
CA LYS A 293 13.62 21.78 15.43
C LYS A 293 14.51 21.09 14.42
#